data_AF-A0A482VB76-F1
#
_entry.id   AF-A0A482VB76-F1
#
_cell.length_a   1.000
_cell.length_b   1.000
_cell.length_c   1.000
_cell.angle_alpha   90.00
_cell.angle_beta   90.00
_cell.angle_gamma   90.00
#
_symmetry.space_group_name_H-M   'P 1'
#
loop_
_entity.id
_entity.type
_entity.pdbx_description
1 polymer ?
#
loop_
_entity_poly.entity_id
_entity_poly.type
_entity_poly.pdbx_seq_one_letter_code
_entity_poly.pdbx_strand_id
1 'polypeptide(L)' 'MLTIEQRSFLLESYFRNDVKLENGEWSYSMPVCFEEFRERFAAEAASFSYQYFIFL' A
#
# COMPACT_ATOMS: atom_id res chain seq x y z
N MET A 1 6.91 13.31 -4.30
CA MET A 1 7.69 12.42 -3.42
C MET A 1 6.84 12.17 -2.17
N LEU A 2 6.71 10.92 -1.71
CA LEU A 2 5.89 10.61 -0.53
C LEU A 2 6.55 11.14 0.75
N THR A 3 5.75 11.68 1.66
CA THR A 3 6.18 12.04 3.02
C THR A 3 6.55 10.80 3.84
N ILE A 4 7.20 10.98 4.99
CA ILE A 4 7.51 9.88 5.91
C ILE A 4 6.22 9.21 6.38
N GLU A 5 5.20 9.98 6.77
CA GLU A 5 3.89 9.47 7.19
C GLU A 5 3.25 8.60 6.11
N GLN A 6 3.25 9.08 4.86
CA GLN A 6 2.70 8.35 3.72
C GLN A 6 3.43 7.03 3.46
N ARG A 7 4.77 7.03 3.56
CA ARG A 7 5.58 5.80 3.42
C ARG A 7 5.34 4.81 4.55
N SER A 8 5.28 5.29 5.80
CA SER A 8 4.98 4.47 6.97
C SER A 8 3.61 3.82 6.83
N PHE A 9 2.60 4.60 6.43
CA PHE A 9 1.25 4.07 6.21
C PHE A 9 1.22 2.95 5.17
N LEU A 10 1.90 3.13 4.03
CA LEU A 10 1.93 2.10 2.98
C LEU A 10 2.60 0.82 3.45
N LEU A 11 3.71 0.95 4.19
CA LEU A 11 4.42 -0.21 4.74
C LEU A 11 3.55 -0.97 5.75
N GLU A 12 2.90 -0.24 6.66
CA GLU A 12 1.97 -0.83 7.63
C GLU A 12 0.76 -1.47 6.95
N SER A 13 0.19 -0.80 5.95
CA SER A 13 -0.92 -1.32 5.14
C SER A 13 -0.52 -2.58 4.38
N TYR A 14 0.71 -2.65 3.88
CA TYR A 14 1.24 -3.80 3.15
C TYR A 14 1.30 -5.05 4.02
N PHE A 15 1.82 -4.92 5.24
CA PHE A 15 1.86 -6.03 6.19
C PHE A 15 0.52 -6.33 6.85
N ARG A 16 -0.38 -5.36 6.97
CA ARG A 16 -1.72 -5.60 7.55
C ARG A 16 -2.63 -6.39 6.59
N ASN A 17 -2.44 -6.21 5.29
CA ASN A 17 -3.25 -6.84 4.25
C ASN A 17 -2.62 -8.13 3.71
N ASP A 18 -1.67 -8.71 4.44
CA ASP A 18 -1.11 -9.99 4.08
C ASP A 18 -2.13 -11.11 4.30
N VAL A 19 -2.15 -12.07 3.38
CA VAL A 19 -3.02 -13.24 3.47
C VAL A 19 -2.16 -14.47 3.41
N LYS A 20 -2.27 -15.32 4.43
CA LYS A 20 -1.63 -16.63 4.42
C LYS A 20 -2.42 -17.56 3.52
N LEU A 21 -1.79 -18.01 2.45
CA LEU A 21 -2.34 -18.96 1.50
C LEU A 21 -2.33 -20.38 2.10
N GLU A 22 -3.14 -21.28 1.54
CA GLU A 22 -3.24 -22.67 1.99
C GLU A 22 -1.91 -23.45 1.87
N ASN A 23 -1.07 -23.08 0.91
CA ASN A 23 0.27 -23.65 0.73
C ASN A 23 1.29 -23.14 1.78
N GLY A 24 0.87 -22.25 2.69
CA GLY A 24 1.72 -21.66 3.73
C GLY A 24 2.49 -20.41 3.30
N GLU A 25 2.39 -19.99 2.02
CA GLU A 25 2.98 -18.75 1.53
C GLU A 25 2.17 -17.53 1.95
N TRP A 26 2.83 -16.37 2.03
CA TRP A 26 2.16 -15.09 2.27
C TRP A 26 1.94 -14.36 0.95
N SER A 27 0.69 -14.00 0.69
CA SER A 27 0.31 -13.14 -0.42
C SER A 27 0.15 -11.71 0.07
N TYR A 28 0.77 -10.77 -0.64
CA TYR A 28 0.67 -9.35 -0.34
C TYR A 28 0.01 -8.62 -1.51
N SER A 29 -0.90 -7.69 -1.22
CA SER A 29 -1.69 -6.99 -2.24
C SER A 29 -1.44 -5.49 -2.21
N MET A 30 -0.60 -5.01 -3.15
CA MET A 30 -0.41 -3.59 -3.39
C MET A 30 -1.68 -2.84 -3.81
N PRO A 31 -2.60 -3.43 -4.63
CA PRO A 31 -3.88 -2.81 -4.95
C PRO A 31 -4.69 -2.38 -3.72
N VAL A 32 -4.84 -3.27 -2.74
CA VAL A 32 -5.60 -2.97 -1.51
C VAL A 32 -4.95 -1.83 -0.73
N CYS A 33 -3.62 -1.85 -0.60
CA CYS A 33 -2.89 -0.80 0.10
C CYS A 33 -3.04 0.57 -0.55
N PHE A 34 -3.16 0.61 -1.88
CA PHE A 34 -3.32 1.86 -2.60
C PHE A 34 -4.73 2.43 -2.50
N GLU A 35 -5.76 1.59 -2.47
CA GLU A 35 -7.12 2.06 -2.20
C GLU A 35 -7.23 2.60 -0.77
N GLU A 36 -6.65 1.92 0.23
CA GLU A 36 -6.58 2.46 1.60
C GLU A 36 -5.80 3.78 1.66
N PHE A 37 -4.71 3.90 0.91
CA PHE A 37 -3.94 5.14 0.80
C PHE A 37 -4.77 6.27 0.19
N ARG A 38 -5.55 5.98 -0.87
CA ARG A 38 -6.45 6.95 -1.51
C ARG A 38 -7.54 7.42 -0.57
N GLU A 39 -8.12 6.54 0.22
CA GLU A 39 -9.13 6.91 1.21
C GLU A 39 -8.52 7.81 2.30
N ARG A 40 -7.32 7.48 2.78
CA ARG A 40 -6.67 8.20 3.88
C ARG A 40 -6.02 9.52 3.48
N PHE A 41 -5.53 9.63 2.24
CA PHE A 41 -4.80 10.77 1.68
C PHE A 41 -5.44 11.22 0.35
N ALA A 42 -6.76 11.38 0.34
CA ALA A 42 -7.55 11.63 -0.87
C ALA A 42 -7.13 12.90 -1.66
N ALA A 43 -6.65 13.93 -0.96
CA ALA A 43 -6.19 15.17 -1.60
C ALA A 43 -4.85 14.97 -2.33
N GLU A 44 -4.00 14.08 -1.84
CA GLU A 44 -2.65 13.83 -2.35
C GLU A 44 -2.62 12.67 -3.35
N ALA A 45 -3.51 11.68 -3.19
CA ALA A 45 -3.51 10.45 -3.97
C ALA A 45 -3.80 10.65 -5.46
N ALA A 46 -4.47 11.75 -5.85
CA ALA A 46 -4.70 12.11 -7.26
C ALA A 46 -3.38 12.33 -8.04
N SER A 47 -2.29 12.63 -7.34
CA SER A 47 -0.97 12.86 -7.94
C SER A 47 -0.06 11.63 -7.97
N PHE A 48 -0.46 10.51 -7.34
CA PHE A 48 0.33 9.30 -7.25
C PHE A 48 -0.27 8.18 -8.10
N SER A 49 0.57 7.45 -8.84
CA SER A 49 0.17 6.28 -9.62
C SER A 49 0.74 4.99 -9.01
N TYR A 50 0.10 3.86 -9.31
CA TYR A 50 0.53 2.51 -8.90
C TYR A 50 2.03 2.23 -9.14
N GLN A 51 2.62 2.81 -10.18
CA GLN A 51 4.03 2.61 -10.52
C GLN A 51 5.01 3.18 -9.49
N TYR A 52 4.61 4.15 -8.69
CA TYR A 52 5.47 4.69 -7.62
C TYR A 52 5.66 3.72 -6.45
N PHE A 53 4.84 2.68 -6.38
CA PHE A 53 4.80 1.74 -5.26
C PHE A 53 5.35 0.36 -5.61
N ILE A 54 5.75 0.13 -6.86
CA ILE A 54 6.40 -1.13 -7.32
C ILE A 54 7.83 -1.27 -6.72
N PHE A 55 8.38 -0.20 -6.15
CA PHE A 55 9.72 -0.15 -5.57
C PHE A 55 9.75 -0.03 -4.03
N LEU A 56 8.62 -0.28 -3.35
CA LEU A 56 8.61 -0.55 -1.91
C LEU A 56 9.07 -1.99 -1.66
#